data_AF-A0A7G3UKL9-F1
#
_entry.id   AF-A0A7G3UKL9-F1
#
_cell.length_a   1.000
_cell.length_b   1.000
_cell.length_c   1.000
_cell.angle_alpha   90.00
_cell.angle_beta   90.00
_cell.angle_gamma   90.00
#
_symmetry.space_group_name_H-M   'P 1'
#
loop_
_entity.id
_entity.type
_entity.pdbx_description
1 polymer ?
#
loop_
_entity_poly.entity_id
_entity_poly.type
_entity_poly.pdbx_seq_one_letter_code
_entity_poly.pdbx_strand_id
1 'polypeptide(L)'
;MRHTASGLCLDVRDGIARRGADAVTEICAGRLSQRWTYETDGLLRSAAAPALCLDSGRPDGVLALASCDREPGATAGPGGTGALRLRYELTAGGELLARRDDRQAVVPAAPGIGAPAVVRLRSDHGDNSDNSDNGDSGGEGSGPWRWRTEFSSPPPVRPAPAS
;
A
#
# COMPACT_ATOMS: atom_id res chain seq x y z
N MET A 1 -4.13 -3.55 -8.23
CA MET A 1 -4.84 -3.25 -6.97
C MET A 1 -5.60 -1.95 -7.18
N ARG A 2 -6.89 -1.89 -6.86
CA ARG A 2 -7.73 -0.72 -7.13
C ARG A 2 -8.27 -0.11 -5.85
N HIS A 3 -8.05 1.18 -5.68
CA HIS A 3 -8.58 1.93 -4.57
C HIS A 3 -10.11 2.02 -4.69
N THR A 4 -10.85 1.70 -3.63
CA THR A 4 -12.31 1.57 -3.73
C THR A 4 -13.02 2.91 -3.89
N ALA A 5 -12.51 3.96 -3.23
CA ALA A 5 -13.19 5.26 -3.22
C ALA A 5 -12.96 6.03 -4.53
N SER A 6 -11.72 6.09 -5.04
CA SER A 6 -11.42 6.79 -6.31
C SER A 6 -11.60 5.93 -7.55
N GLY A 7 -11.58 4.60 -7.39
CA GLY A 7 -11.61 3.66 -8.50
C GLY A 7 -10.34 3.62 -9.35
N LEU A 8 -9.27 4.28 -8.90
CA LEU A 8 -7.96 4.29 -9.55
C LEU A 8 -7.11 3.09 -9.10
N CYS A 9 -6.20 2.67 -9.96
CA CYS A 9 -5.28 1.57 -9.71
C CYS A 9 -3.97 2.08 -9.12
N LEU A 10 -3.38 1.31 -8.20
CA LEU A 10 -1.99 1.51 -7.78
C LEU A 10 -1.09 1.19 -8.98
N ASP A 11 -0.33 2.18 -9.42
CA ASP A 11 0.58 2.12 -10.55
C ASP A 11 1.99 2.54 -10.13
N VAL A 12 2.96 2.22 -10.96
CA VAL A 12 4.29 2.80 -10.90
C VAL A 12 4.29 4.07 -11.75
N ARG A 13 4.87 5.16 -11.24
CA ARG A 13 4.93 6.44 -11.96
C ARG A 13 5.50 6.25 -13.36
N ASP A 14 4.82 6.86 -14.33
CA ASP A 14 5.11 6.79 -15.77
C ASP A 14 5.05 5.37 -16.36
N GLY A 15 4.58 4.37 -15.60
CA GLY A 15 4.58 2.96 -15.99
C GLY A 15 5.97 2.31 -16.01
N ILE A 16 7.02 2.98 -15.50
CA ILE A 16 8.41 2.52 -15.59
C ILE A 16 8.87 1.94 -14.25
N ALA A 17 8.87 0.60 -14.16
CA ALA A 17 9.33 -0.12 -12.98
C ALA A 17 10.86 -0.11 -12.85
N ARG A 18 11.38 0.83 -12.05
CA ARG A 18 12.79 0.93 -11.66
C ARG A 18 12.91 1.25 -10.18
N ARG A 19 14.07 0.94 -9.58
CA ARG A 19 14.34 1.30 -8.18
C ARG A 19 14.18 2.81 -7.98
N GLY A 20 13.48 3.17 -6.91
CA GLY A 20 13.14 4.54 -6.56
C GLY A 20 11.99 5.15 -7.36
N ALA A 21 11.34 4.42 -8.28
CA ALA A 21 10.12 4.91 -8.90
C ALA A 21 8.99 4.96 -7.88
N ASP A 22 8.26 6.08 -7.83
CA ASP A 22 7.15 6.27 -6.90
C ASP A 22 5.95 5.40 -7.31
N ALA A 23 5.21 4.93 -6.33
CA ALA A 23 3.88 4.39 -6.54
C ALA A 23 2.87 5.55 -6.58
N VAL A 24 1.96 5.52 -7.54
CA VAL A 24 0.94 6.54 -7.77
C VAL A 24 -0.42 5.89 -8.02
N THR A 25 -1.47 6.70 -8.09
CA THR A 25 -2.77 6.26 -8.57
C THR A 25 -2.95 6.65 -10.03
N GLU A 26 -3.49 5.74 -10.85
CA GLU A 26 -3.70 5.96 -12.28
C GLU A 26 -4.99 5.26 -12.75
N ILE A 27 -5.52 5.68 -13.90
CA ILE A 27 -6.61 5.00 -14.60
C ILE A 27 -6.24 3.53 -14.79
N CYS A 28 -7.11 2.64 -14.32
CA CYS A 28 -6.94 1.21 -14.49
C CYS A 28 -6.93 0.83 -15.97
N ALA A 29 -5.80 0.29 -16.44
CA ALA A 29 -5.56 -0.11 -17.82
C ALA A 29 -4.99 -1.54 -17.93
N GLY A 30 -4.82 -2.26 -16.82
CA GLY A 30 -4.32 -3.64 -16.82
C GLY A 30 -2.83 -3.77 -17.17
N ARG A 31 -2.08 -2.67 -17.15
CA ARG A 31 -0.64 -2.64 -17.45
C ARG A 31 0.14 -3.44 -16.42
N LEU A 32 1.31 -3.99 -16.80
CA LEU A 32 2.18 -4.69 -15.85
C LEU A 32 2.61 -3.80 -14.67
N SER A 33 2.70 -2.49 -14.87
CA SER A 33 3.01 -1.50 -13.82
C SER A 33 1.89 -1.34 -12.78
N GLN A 34 0.66 -1.75 -13.11
CA GLN A 34 -0.52 -1.71 -12.23
C GLN A 34 -0.82 -3.06 -11.56
N ARG A 35 -0.06 -4.08 -11.93
CA ARG A 35 -0.21 -5.45 -11.44
C ARG A 35 0.79 -5.69 -10.33
N TRP A 36 0.27 -6.20 -9.21
CA TRP A 36 1.02 -6.43 -8.00
C TRP A 36 0.72 -7.85 -7.51
N THR A 37 1.77 -8.58 -7.14
CA THR A 37 1.64 -9.89 -6.51
C THR A 37 1.84 -9.72 -5.01
N TYR A 38 0.84 -10.09 -4.23
CA TYR A 38 0.94 -10.16 -2.77
C TYR A 38 1.46 -11.55 -2.39
N GLU A 39 2.66 -11.60 -1.80
CA GLU A 39 3.32 -12.84 -1.41
C GLU A 39 2.95 -13.25 0.01
N THR A 40 3.14 -14.53 0.36
CA THR A 40 2.81 -15.09 1.69
C THR A 40 3.60 -14.47 2.84
N ASP A 41 4.77 -13.92 2.52
CA ASP A 41 5.63 -13.22 3.46
C ASP A 41 5.30 -11.71 3.54
N GLY A 42 4.27 -11.25 2.82
CA GLY A 42 3.78 -9.88 2.83
C GLY A 42 4.50 -8.92 1.87
N LEU A 43 5.37 -9.40 0.98
CA LEU A 43 5.89 -8.55 -0.10
C LEU A 43 4.78 -8.19 -1.09
N LEU A 44 4.87 -6.99 -1.62
CA LEU A 44 4.11 -6.56 -2.80
C LEU A 44 5.06 -6.38 -3.98
N ARG A 45 5.15 -7.40 -4.83
CA ARG A 45 6.04 -7.42 -5.99
C ARG A 45 5.39 -6.76 -7.20
N SER A 46 6.14 -5.94 -7.91
CA SER A 46 5.70 -5.38 -9.20
C SER A 46 5.73 -6.47 -10.28
N ALA A 47 4.63 -6.65 -11.03
CA ALA A 47 4.64 -7.57 -12.16
C ALA A 47 5.49 -7.06 -13.33
N ALA A 48 5.72 -5.74 -13.45
CA ALA A 48 6.60 -5.15 -14.45
C ALA A 48 8.09 -5.35 -14.14
N ALA A 49 8.46 -5.57 -12.87
CA ALA A 49 9.81 -5.89 -12.45
C ALA A 49 9.77 -6.75 -11.17
N PRO A 50 9.72 -8.09 -11.29
CA PRO A 50 9.50 -8.99 -10.15
C PRO A 50 10.57 -8.97 -9.04
N ALA A 51 11.75 -8.41 -9.34
CA ALA A 51 12.81 -8.15 -8.37
C ALA A 51 12.57 -6.89 -7.52
N LEU A 52 11.54 -6.10 -7.84
CA LEU A 52 11.19 -4.86 -7.14
C LEU A 52 9.89 -5.01 -6.34
N CYS A 53 9.95 -4.51 -5.11
CA CYS A 53 8.90 -4.55 -4.12
C CYS A 53 8.47 -3.14 -3.71
N LEU A 54 7.21 -3.00 -3.32
CA LEU A 54 6.67 -1.76 -2.77
C LEU A 54 7.32 -1.46 -1.41
N ASP A 55 7.87 -0.26 -1.25
CA ASP A 55 8.64 0.17 -0.08
C ASP A 55 7.97 1.36 0.59
N SER A 56 7.68 1.22 1.89
CA SER A 56 7.11 2.26 2.75
C SER A 56 8.16 2.97 3.61
N GLY A 57 9.45 2.76 3.33
CA GLY A 57 10.55 3.16 4.20
C GLY A 57 11.11 4.56 3.94
N ARG A 58 10.52 5.34 3.04
CA ARG A 58 10.98 6.71 2.78
C ARG A 58 10.59 7.67 3.91
N PRO A 59 11.45 8.64 4.26
CA PRO A 59 11.16 9.62 5.31
C PRO A 59 9.92 10.49 5.04
N ASP A 60 9.60 10.74 3.78
CA ASP A 60 8.44 11.52 3.34
C ASP A 60 7.13 10.71 3.34
N GLY A 61 7.20 9.42 3.66
CA GLY A 61 6.05 8.51 3.67
C GLY A 61 5.55 8.11 2.28
N VAL A 62 6.18 8.57 1.19
CA VAL A 62 5.82 8.19 -0.18
C VAL A 62 6.31 6.78 -0.47
N LEU A 63 5.43 5.95 -1.04
CA LEU A 63 5.79 4.59 -1.40
C LEU A 63 6.55 4.58 -2.72
N ALA A 64 7.56 3.73 -2.80
CA ALA A 64 8.38 3.58 -4.00
C ALA A 64 8.78 2.13 -4.25
N LEU A 65 9.37 1.84 -5.40
CA LEU A 65 9.97 0.55 -5.68
C LEU A 65 11.37 0.44 -5.09
N ALA A 66 11.64 -0.63 -4.36
CA ALA A 66 12.98 -1.01 -3.89
C ALA A 66 13.28 -2.46 -4.26
N SER A 67 14.55 -2.86 -4.22
CA SER A 67 14.90 -4.27 -4.36
C SER A 67 14.16 -5.11 -3.30
N CYS A 68 13.55 -6.21 -3.72
CA CYS A 68 12.88 -7.14 -2.81
C CYS A 68 13.88 -7.81 -1.87
N ASP A 69 15.07 -8.09 -2.39
CA ASP A 69 16.18 -8.60 -1.60
C ASP A 69 16.79 -7.46 -0.79
N ARG A 70 17.09 -7.74 0.48
CA ARG A 70 17.77 -6.77 1.36
C ARG A 70 19.11 -6.42 0.71
N GLU A 71 19.41 -5.14 0.53
CA GLU A 71 20.81 -4.75 0.28
C GLU A 71 21.65 -5.23 1.45
N PRO A 72 22.72 -6.03 1.22
CA PRO A 72 23.67 -6.35 2.27
C PRO A 72 24.23 -5.04 2.83
N GLY A 73 23.98 -4.74 4.11
CA GLY A 73 24.39 -3.49 4.74
C GLY A 73 23.32 -2.42 4.87
N ALA A 74 22.08 -2.66 4.42
CA ALA A 74 20.91 -1.97 4.99
C ALA A 74 20.72 -2.48 6.42
N THR A 75 21.58 -2.03 7.33
CA THR A 75 21.43 -2.26 8.75
C THR A 75 20.03 -1.81 9.12
N ALA A 76 19.24 -2.74 9.66
CA ALA A 76 18.14 -2.30 10.45
C ALA A 76 18.73 -1.38 11.51
N GLY A 77 18.30 -0.13 11.56
CA GLY A 77 18.57 0.72 12.72
C GLY A 77 18.17 -0.03 14.00
N PRO A 78 18.60 0.45 15.18
CA PRO A 78 18.19 -0.15 16.45
C PRO A 78 16.65 -0.37 16.43
N GLY A 79 16.23 -1.64 16.39
CA GLY A 79 14.81 -2.02 16.21
C GLY A 79 14.46 -2.93 15.01
N GLY A 80 15.39 -3.35 14.14
CA GLY A 80 15.11 -4.48 13.22
C GLY A 80 14.13 -4.21 12.06
N THR A 81 13.53 -3.02 11.98
CA THR A 81 12.38 -2.72 11.10
C THR A 81 12.73 -2.51 9.62
N GLY A 82 14.02 -2.53 9.25
CA GLY A 82 14.47 -2.35 7.87
C GLY A 82 13.91 -3.40 6.90
N ALA A 83 13.62 -4.62 7.37
CA ALA A 83 12.93 -5.62 6.57
C ALA A 83 11.41 -5.40 6.53
N LEU A 84 10.82 -4.77 7.56
CA LEU A 84 9.38 -4.54 7.67
C LEU A 84 8.87 -3.45 6.74
N ARG A 85 9.76 -2.59 6.21
CA ARG A 85 9.40 -1.54 5.24
C ARG A 85 8.88 -2.07 3.89
N LEU A 86 9.21 -3.32 3.56
CA LEU A 86 8.75 -4.00 2.33
C LEU A 86 7.55 -4.91 2.60
N ARG A 87 7.11 -5.01 3.85
CA ARG A 87 6.17 -6.03 4.34
C ARG A 87 4.83 -5.36 4.63
N TYR A 88 3.76 -5.95 4.12
CA TYR A 88 2.41 -5.46 4.30
C TYR A 88 1.47 -6.56 4.78
N GLU A 89 0.48 -6.14 5.53
CA GLU A 89 -0.69 -6.94 5.83
C GLU A 89 -1.85 -6.43 4.98
N LEU A 90 -2.41 -7.31 4.17
CA LEU A 90 -3.66 -7.04 3.45
C LEU A 90 -4.82 -7.60 4.29
N THR A 91 -5.63 -6.71 4.87
CA THR A 91 -6.75 -7.12 5.73
C THR A 91 -7.90 -7.69 4.90
N ALA A 92 -8.80 -8.45 5.53
CA ALA A 92 -10.05 -8.88 4.89
C ALA A 92 -10.93 -7.69 4.48
N GLY A 93 -10.77 -6.56 5.17
CA GLY A 93 -11.36 -5.28 4.80
C GLY A 93 -10.75 -4.67 3.56
N GLY A 94 -9.64 -5.18 3.02
CA GLY A 94 -8.92 -4.61 1.88
C GLY A 94 -8.00 -3.45 2.26
N GLU A 95 -7.73 -3.22 3.55
CA GLU A 95 -6.71 -2.25 3.95
C GLU A 95 -5.33 -2.84 3.74
N LEU A 96 -4.39 -2.01 3.26
CA LEU A 96 -3.00 -2.40 3.10
C LEU A 96 -2.17 -1.72 4.21
N LEU A 97 -1.82 -2.47 5.24
CA LEU A 97 -1.13 -1.97 6.42
C LEU A 97 0.38 -2.22 6.31
N ALA A 98 1.20 -1.20 6.55
CA ALA A 98 2.66 -1.32 6.54
C ALA A 98 3.13 -1.99 7.84
N ARG A 99 3.91 -3.08 7.75
CA ARG A 99 4.32 -3.86 8.95
C ARG A 99 5.38 -3.17 9.80
N ARG A 100 6.00 -2.09 9.31
CA ARG A 100 6.96 -1.29 10.10
C ARG A 100 6.29 -0.59 11.29
N ASP A 101 5.00 -0.28 11.17
CA ASP A 101 4.10 0.30 12.17
C ASP A 101 2.69 -0.11 11.72
N ASP A 102 2.10 -1.12 12.37
CA ASP A 102 0.82 -1.74 12.00
C ASP A 102 -0.39 -0.79 12.07
N ARG A 103 -0.18 0.43 12.60
CA ARG A 103 -1.16 1.52 12.57
C ARG A 103 -1.07 2.36 11.29
N GLN A 104 -0.12 2.10 10.40
CA GLN A 104 0.05 2.82 9.14
C GLN A 104 -0.64 2.09 7.99
N ALA A 105 -1.53 2.79 7.29
CA ALA A 105 -2.23 2.28 6.11
C ALA A 105 -1.76 3.01 4.85
N VAL A 106 -1.74 2.27 3.74
CA VAL A 106 -1.40 2.81 2.41
C VAL A 106 -2.63 3.47 1.80
N VAL A 107 -2.50 4.75 1.47
CA VAL A 107 -3.57 5.56 0.85
C VAL A 107 -3.05 6.46 -0.26
N PRO A 108 -3.92 6.89 -1.19
CA PRO A 108 -3.59 8.01 -2.07
C PRO A 108 -3.38 9.28 -1.24
N ALA A 109 -2.36 10.08 -1.59
CA ALA A 109 -2.09 11.36 -0.94
C ALA A 109 -3.20 12.39 -1.23
N ALA A 110 -3.87 12.26 -2.37
CA ALA A 110 -4.99 13.07 -2.83
C ALA A 110 -5.95 12.21 -3.68
N PRO A 111 -7.24 12.58 -3.81
CA PRO A 111 -8.16 11.93 -4.72
C PRO A 111 -7.90 12.40 -6.15
N GLY A 112 -7.16 11.64 -6.95
CA GLY A 112 -6.95 12.00 -8.36
C GLY A 112 -5.87 11.21 -9.05
N ILE A 113 -5.86 11.27 -10.37
CA ILE A 113 -4.84 10.65 -11.21
C ILE A 113 -3.47 11.27 -10.91
N GLY A 114 -2.43 10.44 -10.86
CA GLY A 114 -1.06 10.83 -10.56
C GLY A 114 -0.77 11.07 -9.09
N ALA A 115 -1.76 10.95 -8.19
CA ALA A 115 -1.54 11.17 -6.77
C ALA A 115 -0.59 10.10 -6.20
N PRO A 116 0.48 10.47 -5.46
CA PRO A 116 1.37 9.52 -4.81
C PRO A 116 0.61 8.60 -3.84
N ALA A 117 1.01 7.34 -3.76
CA ALA A 117 0.63 6.49 -2.64
C ALA A 117 1.53 6.81 -1.45
N VAL A 118 0.95 6.97 -0.26
CA VAL A 118 1.64 7.31 0.98
C VAL A 118 1.20 6.40 2.12
N VAL A 119 2.04 6.26 3.15
CA VAL A 119 1.62 5.72 4.46
C VAL A 119 1.06 6.83 5.34
N ARG A 120 -0.11 6.60 5.93
CA ARG A 120 -0.75 7.51 6.91
C ARG A 120 -1.19 6.74 8.15
N LEU A 121 -1.24 7.40 9.30
CA LEU A 121 -1.63 6.76 10.56
C LEU A 121 -3.14 6.56 10.56
N ARG A 122 -3.66 5.37 10.82
CA ARG A 122 -5.13 5.15 10.84
C ARG A 122 -5.88 6.03 11.85
N SER A 123 -5.18 6.54 12.87
CA SER A 123 -5.71 7.45 13.89
C SER A 123 -5.70 8.93 13.49
N ASP A 124 -5.03 9.31 12.39
CA ASP A 124 -4.95 10.72 11.95
C ASP A 124 -6.27 11.29 11.40
N HIS A 125 -7.33 10.48 11.39
CA HIS A 125 -8.71 10.92 11.22
C HIS A 125 -9.40 11.39 12.51
N GLY A 126 -8.78 11.21 13.69
CA GLY A 126 -9.35 11.58 14.99
C GLY A 126 -8.99 12.97 15.50
N ASP A 127 -7.89 13.56 15.04
CA ASP A 127 -7.35 14.82 15.59
C ASP A 127 -7.05 15.88 14.50
N ASN A 128 -7.84 15.91 13.43
CA ASN A 128 -7.94 17.10 12.60
C ASN A 128 -9.40 17.46 12.39
N SER A 129 -9.99 18.04 13.44
CA SER A 129 -11.18 18.86 13.36
C SER A 129 -10.90 20.05 12.43
N ASP A 130 -11.07 19.85 11.12
CA ASP A 130 -11.46 20.95 10.26
C ASP A 130 -12.95 20.80 9.94
N ASN A 131 -13.62 21.88 10.27
CA ASN A 131 -15.03 22.11 10.21
C ASN A 131 -15.48 22.05 8.74
N SER A 132 -16.19 20.99 8.37
CA SER A 132 -17.04 20.99 7.19
C SER A 132 -18.32 20.26 7.53
N ASP A 133 -19.26 21.02 8.07
CA ASP A 133 -20.68 20.72 8.02
C ASP A 133 -21.09 20.41 6.57
N ASN A 134 -21.10 19.14 6.20
CA ASN A 134 -22.16 18.61 5.36
C ASN A 134 -22.22 17.09 5.52
N GLY A 135 -23.36 16.63 6.04
CA GLY A 135 -23.57 15.25 6.41
C GLY A 135 -23.46 14.28 5.23
N ASP A 136 -22.77 13.18 5.47
CA ASP A 136 -23.12 11.89 4.88
C ASP A 136 -22.91 10.81 5.93
N SER A 137 -24.01 10.50 6.63
CA SER A 137 -24.14 9.23 7.36
C SER A 137 -24.49 8.17 6.32
N GLY A 138 -23.49 7.47 5.78
CA GLY A 138 -23.76 6.40 4.82
C GLY A 138 -22.52 5.63 4.34
N GLY A 139 -22.32 4.42 4.87
CA GLY A 139 -21.67 3.35 4.10
C GLY A 139 -20.53 2.61 4.79
N GLU A 140 -20.87 1.55 5.52
CA GLU A 140 -20.01 0.37 5.64
C GLU A 140 -19.69 -0.15 4.22
N GLY A 141 -18.57 0.29 3.63
CA GLY A 141 -18.22 -0.13 2.28
C GLY A 141 -17.08 0.60 1.58
N SER A 142 -16.82 1.86 1.91
CA SER A 142 -16.02 2.74 1.02
C SER A 142 -15.04 3.67 1.75
N GLY A 143 -14.44 3.21 2.86
CA GLY A 143 -13.38 3.97 3.52
C GLY A 143 -12.19 4.26 2.58
N PRO A 144 -11.49 5.40 2.75
CA PRO A 144 -10.37 5.84 1.89
C PRO A 144 -9.10 4.98 2.03
N TRP A 145 -9.19 3.88 2.77
CA TRP A 145 -8.11 2.99 3.14
C TRP A 145 -8.14 1.67 2.36
N ARG A 146 -9.22 1.42 1.59
CA ARG A 146 -9.50 0.10 1.01
C ARG A 146 -9.00 -0.03 -0.43
N TRP A 147 -8.34 -1.14 -0.69
CA TRP A 147 -7.85 -1.61 -1.98
C TRP A 147 -8.48 -2.97 -2.31
N ARG A 148 -9.01 -3.12 -3.52
CA ARG A 148 -9.40 -4.41 -4.07
C ARG A 148 -8.24 -5.04 -4.83
N THR A 149 -7.93 -6.29 -4.52
CA THR A 149 -7.02 -7.13 -5.29
C THR A 149 -7.76 -7.72 -6.46
N GLU A 150 -7.67 -7.07 -7.62
CA GLU A 150 -8.39 -7.49 -8.83
C GLU A 150 -7.67 -8.62 -9.58
N PHE A 151 -6.40 -8.90 -9.23
CA PHE A 151 -5.49 -9.77 -9.98
C PHE A 151 -4.61 -10.69 -9.10
N SER A 152 -4.81 -10.69 -7.78
CA SER A 152 -4.06 -11.56 -6.86
C SER A 152 -5.01 -12.59 -6.30
N SER A 153 -4.62 -13.88 -6.32
CA SER A 153 -5.29 -14.90 -5.53
C SER A 153 -5.46 -14.40 -4.08
N PRO A 154 -6.60 -14.66 -3.43
CA PRO A 154 -6.79 -14.26 -2.04
C PRO A 154 -5.65 -14.84 -1.19
N PRO A 155 -5.16 -14.11 -0.18
CA PRO A 155 -4.15 -14.66 0.71
C PRO A 155 -4.71 -15.94 1.37
N PRO A 156 -3.88 -16.98 1.59
CA PRO A 156 -4.31 -18.13 2.36
C PRO A 156 -4.73 -17.65 3.75
N VAL A 157 -5.99 -17.92 4.12
CA VAL A 157 -6.51 -17.59 5.45
C VAL A 157 -5.70 -18.38 6.46
N ARG A 158 -4.99 -17.71 7.37
CA ARG A 158 -4.36 -18.39 8.51
C ARG A 158 -5.49 -19.01 9.34
N PRO A 159 -5.44 -20.33 9.64
CA PRO A 159 -6.42 -20.91 10.54
C PRO A 159 -6.32 -20.22 11.92
N ALA A 160 -7.48 -19.98 12.54
CA ALA A 160 -7.54 -19.46 13.90
C ALA A 160 -6.75 -20.38 14.86
N PRO A 161 -6.09 -19.85 15.89
CA PRO A 161 -5.43 -20.69 16.90
C PRO A 161 -6.49 -21.59 17.57
N ALA A 162 -6.20 -22.88 17.66
CA ALA A 162 -7.03 -23.82 18.42
C ALA A 162 -7.04 -23.42 19.90
N SER A 163 -8.22 -23.45 20.52
CA SER A 163 -8.42 -23.26 21.97
C SER A 163 -8.00 -24.48 22.77
#